data_AF-A0A836UET1-F1
#
_entry.id   AF-A0A836UET1-F1
#
_cell.length_a   1.000
_cell.length_b   1.000
_cell.length_c   1.000
_cell.angle_alpha   90.00
_cell.angle_beta   90.00
_cell.angle_gamma   90.00
#
_symmetry.space_group_name_H-M   'P 1'
#
loop_
_entity.id
_entity.type
_entity.pdbx_description
1 polymer ?
#
loop_
_entity_poly.entity_id
_entity_poly.type
_entity_poly.pdbx_seq_one_letter_code
_entity_poly.pdbx_strand_id
1 'polypeptide(L)'
;MLPGRVHAGLVRVVWELNEVAEGDGGTLFLSGSHKSAFPRPESLSVRESDVWESYTCPAGSAVIFTEALCHSGTLWTNADRPRLSLFTCYNTVNSKWGKGCPSPEVIAAMPPKRQTLYRGVWHGMSEVPGINKYRDEANTAV
;
A
#
# COMPACT_ATOMS: atom_id res chain seq x y z
N MET A 1 2.17 -7.38 -20.49
CA MET A 1 3.20 -6.79 -19.59
C MET A 1 4.21 -6.05 -20.46
N LEU A 2 4.58 -4.83 -20.10
CA LEU A 2 5.71 -4.14 -20.72
C LEU A 2 7.01 -4.66 -20.09
N PRO A 3 8.05 -5.02 -20.87
CA PRO A 3 9.33 -5.45 -20.31
C PRO A 3 9.89 -4.44 -19.31
N GLY A 4 10.33 -4.91 -18.15
CA GLY A 4 10.92 -4.07 -17.09
C GLY A 4 9.92 -3.16 -16.34
N ARG A 5 8.60 -3.30 -16.55
CA ARG A 5 7.59 -2.49 -15.84
C ARG A 5 6.56 -3.36 -15.12
N VAL A 6 6.29 -3.01 -13.87
CA VAL A 6 5.19 -3.56 -13.07
C VAL A 6 4.08 -2.52 -13.03
N HIS A 7 2.86 -2.92 -13.36
CA HIS A 7 1.67 -2.09 -13.23
C HIS A 7 0.80 -2.64 -12.12
N ALA A 8 0.48 -1.79 -11.14
CA ALA A 8 -0.38 -2.15 -10.02
C ALA A 8 -1.41 -1.04 -9.80
N GLY A 9 -2.69 -1.39 -9.75
CA GLY A 9 -3.76 -0.43 -9.46
C GLY A 9 -3.69 0.10 -8.02
N LEU A 10 -3.21 -0.74 -7.10
CA LEU A 10 -2.91 -0.39 -5.72
C LEU A 10 -1.56 -0.97 -5.29
N VAL A 11 -0.83 -0.19 -4.51
CA VAL A 11 0.43 -0.56 -3.86
C VAL A 11 0.30 -0.23 -2.37
N ARG A 12 0.66 -1.17 -1.51
CA ARG A 12 0.87 -0.92 -0.08
C ARG A 12 2.34 -0.63 0.16
N VAL A 13 2.57 0.35 1.02
CA VAL A 13 3.85 0.59 1.67
C VAL A 13 3.62 0.49 3.16
N VAL A 14 4.23 -0.51 3.78
CA VAL A 14 4.18 -0.73 5.23
C VAL A 14 5.51 -0.28 5.80
N TRP A 15 5.47 0.76 6.63
CA TRP A 15 6.64 1.21 7.40
C TRP A 15 6.61 0.52 8.75
N GLU A 16 7.61 -0.30 9.05
CA GLU A 16 7.78 -0.85 10.39
C GLU A 16 8.50 0.18 11.25
N LEU A 17 7.84 0.66 12.31
CA LEU A 17 8.42 1.66 13.22
C LEU A 17 9.25 1.01 14.34
N ASN A 18 9.10 -0.30 14.53
CA ASN A 18 9.92 -1.14 15.39
C ASN A 18 10.57 -2.26 14.56
N GLU A 19 11.57 -2.93 15.13
CA GLU A 19 12.13 -4.15 14.54
C GLU A 19 11.07 -5.25 14.42
N VAL A 20 11.12 -6.00 13.31
CA VAL A 20 10.39 -7.26 13.11
C VAL A 20 11.44 -8.36 13.08
N ALA A 21 11.49 -9.17 14.13
CA ALA A 21 12.34 -10.34 14.21
C ALA A 21 11.62 -11.58 13.64
N GLU A 22 12.39 -12.64 13.40
CA GLU A 22 11.85 -13.90 12.91
C GLU A 22 10.82 -14.45 13.91
N GLY A 23 9.65 -14.84 13.41
CA GLY A 23 8.57 -15.37 14.24
C GLY A 23 7.72 -14.32 14.97
N ASP A 24 8.08 -13.03 14.97
CA ASP A 24 7.33 -11.97 15.68
C ASP A 24 5.89 -11.79 15.16
N GLY A 25 5.62 -12.18 13.91
CA GLY A 25 4.31 -12.05 13.29
C GLY A 25 4.14 -10.83 12.37
N GLY A 26 5.13 -10.57 11.52
CA GLY A 26 5.05 -9.60 10.42
C GLY A 26 3.98 -9.93 9.38
N THR A 27 3.79 -9.05 8.38
CA THR A 27 2.85 -9.34 7.28
C THR A 27 3.29 -10.59 6.50
N LEU A 28 2.35 -11.50 6.24
CA LEU A 28 2.58 -12.70 5.43
C LEU A 28 2.33 -12.42 3.95
N PHE A 29 3.13 -13.06 3.10
CA PHE A 29 3.08 -12.92 1.65
C PHE A 29 3.09 -14.28 0.96
N LEU A 30 2.34 -14.39 -0.14
CA LEU A 30 2.50 -15.51 -1.07
C LEU A 30 3.19 -14.98 -2.33
N SER A 31 4.51 -15.11 -2.42
CA SER A 31 5.28 -14.52 -3.52
C SER A 31 4.80 -15.02 -4.88
N GLY A 32 4.75 -14.11 -5.86
CA GLY A 32 4.27 -14.42 -7.21
C GLY A 32 2.74 -14.49 -7.39
N SER A 33 1.95 -14.56 -6.32
CA SER A 33 0.48 -14.69 -6.38
C SER A 33 -0.25 -13.53 -7.08
N HIS A 34 0.40 -12.38 -7.23
CA HIS A 34 -0.08 -11.23 -8.02
C HIS A 34 -0.28 -11.53 -9.53
N LYS A 35 0.14 -12.70 -10.00
CA LYS A 35 -0.11 -13.21 -11.36
C LYS A 35 -1.09 -14.38 -11.40
N SER A 36 -1.70 -14.73 -10.27
CA SER A 36 -2.65 -15.84 -10.22
C SER A 36 -3.86 -15.56 -11.13
N ALA A 37 -4.31 -16.59 -11.85
CA ALA A 37 -5.49 -16.54 -12.70
C ALA A 37 -6.61 -17.46 -12.20
N PHE A 38 -6.35 -18.22 -11.14
CA PHE A 38 -7.25 -19.21 -10.58
C PHE A 38 -7.37 -19.00 -9.06
N PRO A 39 -8.52 -19.38 -8.46
CA PRO A 39 -8.67 -19.36 -7.02
C PRO A 39 -7.59 -20.19 -6.34
N ARG A 40 -7.07 -19.70 -5.22
CA ARG A 40 -6.15 -20.46 -4.37
C ARG A 40 -6.91 -21.63 -3.72
N PRO A 41 -6.37 -22.85 -3.69
CA PRO A 41 -6.94 -23.96 -2.92
C PRO A 41 -7.06 -23.60 -1.43
N GLU A 42 -8.18 -23.97 -0.80
CA GLU A 42 -8.47 -23.62 0.59
C GLU A 42 -7.43 -24.18 1.58
N SER A 43 -6.86 -25.35 1.28
CA SER A 43 -5.79 -25.96 2.08
C SER A 43 -4.52 -25.12 2.16
N LEU A 44 -4.32 -24.20 1.22
CA LEU A 44 -3.19 -23.25 1.19
C LEU A 44 -3.58 -21.86 1.73
N SER A 45 -4.83 -21.68 2.17
CA SER A 45 -5.32 -20.43 2.75
C SER A 45 -5.07 -20.33 4.27
N VAL A 46 -4.75 -21.43 4.93
CA VAL A 46 -4.42 -21.47 6.38
C VAL A 46 -3.10 -20.74 6.66
N ARG A 47 -2.98 -20.04 7.79
CA ARG A 47 -1.82 -19.20 8.12
C ARG A 47 -0.57 -20.02 8.44
N GLU A 48 -0.78 -21.25 8.87
CA GLU A 48 0.23 -22.23 9.24
C GLU A 48 0.82 -22.95 8.02
N SER A 49 0.35 -22.61 6.81
CA SER A 49 0.87 -23.20 5.59
C SER A 49 2.28 -22.72 5.30
N ASP A 50 3.18 -23.66 5.00
CA ASP A 50 4.60 -23.40 4.67
C ASP A 50 4.80 -22.58 3.38
N VAL A 51 3.74 -22.31 2.63
CA VAL A 51 3.78 -21.47 1.42
C VAL A 51 3.80 -19.98 1.74
N TRP A 52 3.50 -19.60 2.99
CA TRP A 52 3.58 -18.21 3.41
C TRP A 52 5.03 -17.82 3.68
N GLU A 53 5.42 -16.68 3.12
CA GLU A 53 6.67 -16.02 3.41
C GLU A 53 6.43 -14.86 4.37
N SER A 54 7.42 -14.59 5.22
CA SER A 54 7.48 -13.42 6.09
C SER A 54 8.82 -12.73 5.92
N TYR A 55 9.07 -11.68 6.69
CA TYR A 55 10.29 -10.89 6.62
C TYR A 55 10.80 -10.55 8.02
N THR A 56 12.09 -10.24 8.08
CA THR A 56 12.73 -9.61 9.23
C THR A 56 13.33 -8.29 8.78
N CYS A 57 13.25 -7.27 9.63
CA CYS A 57 13.81 -5.96 9.31
C CYS A 57 14.00 -5.08 10.55
N PRO A 58 14.99 -4.17 10.53
CA PRO A 58 15.12 -3.16 11.58
C PRO A 58 14.02 -2.09 11.48
N ALA A 59 13.83 -1.34 12.57
CA ALA A 59 12.96 -0.17 12.60
C ALA A 59 13.30 0.83 11.49
N GLY A 60 12.26 1.41 10.88
CA GLY A 60 12.36 2.34 9.75
C GLY A 60 12.36 1.66 8.37
N SER A 61 12.36 0.33 8.32
CA SER A 61 12.26 -0.42 7.05
C SER A 61 10.88 -0.30 6.41
N ALA A 62 10.84 -0.40 5.09
CA ALA A 62 9.60 -0.39 4.32
C ALA A 62 9.41 -1.70 3.55
N VAL A 63 8.24 -2.31 3.68
CA VAL A 63 7.81 -3.43 2.84
C VAL A 63 6.80 -2.92 1.82
N ILE A 64 7.07 -3.21 0.54
CA ILE A 64 6.30 -2.71 -0.59
C ILE A 64 5.74 -3.88 -1.38
N PHE A 65 4.43 -3.91 -1.56
CA PHE A 65 3.76 -4.94 -2.34
C PHE A 65 2.53 -4.40 -3.07
N THR A 66 2.16 -5.05 -4.16
CA THR A 66 0.92 -4.76 -4.89
C THR A 66 -0.25 -5.41 -4.16
N GLU A 67 -1.43 -4.78 -4.09
CA GLU A 67 -2.60 -5.43 -3.47
C GLU A 67 -3.12 -6.64 -4.26
N ALA A 68 -2.67 -6.84 -5.50
CA ALA A 68 -2.92 -8.08 -6.24
C ALA A 68 -2.19 -9.29 -5.64
N LEU A 69 -1.14 -9.06 -4.83
CA LEU A 69 -0.43 -10.09 -4.10
C LEU A 69 -1.33 -10.60 -2.98
N CYS A 70 -1.49 -11.91 -2.87
CA CYS A 70 -2.11 -12.52 -1.72
C CYS A 70 -1.22 -12.30 -0.49
N HIS A 71 -1.79 -11.70 0.53
CA HIS A 71 -1.11 -11.34 1.76
C HIS A 71 -2.07 -11.49 2.94
N SER A 72 -1.53 -11.55 4.15
CA SER A 72 -2.33 -11.70 5.37
C SER A 72 -1.64 -11.03 6.56
N GLY A 73 -2.43 -10.51 7.48
CA GLY A 73 -1.95 -10.27 8.84
C GLY A 73 -1.83 -11.60 9.59
N THR A 74 -0.89 -11.67 10.51
CA THR A 74 -0.78 -12.79 11.46
C THR A 74 -0.75 -12.27 12.89
N LEU A 75 -0.85 -13.18 13.85
CA LEU A 75 -0.75 -12.85 15.26
C LEU A 75 0.66 -12.33 15.56
N TRP A 76 0.74 -11.17 16.19
CA TRP A 76 2.00 -10.69 16.75
C TRP A 76 2.30 -11.46 18.04
N THR A 77 3.45 -12.13 18.10
CA THR A 77 3.79 -13.08 19.17
C THR A 77 4.84 -12.52 20.14
N ASN A 78 5.51 -11.43 19.78
CA ASN A 78 6.53 -10.82 20.63
C ASN A 78 5.87 -10.17 21.86
N ALA A 79 6.17 -10.72 23.04
CA ALA A 79 5.60 -10.27 24.31
C ALA A 79 6.30 -9.01 24.88
N ASP A 80 7.54 -8.73 24.44
CA ASP A 80 8.35 -7.65 24.99
C ASP A 80 8.05 -6.30 24.34
N ARG A 81 7.60 -6.30 23.08
CA ARG A 81 7.27 -5.08 22.33
C ARG A 81 6.04 -5.25 21.45
N PRO A 82 5.14 -4.25 21.35
CA PRO A 82 4.06 -4.28 20.38
C PRO A 82 4.56 -3.99 18.96
N ARG A 83 3.87 -4.55 17.95
CA ARG A 83 4.05 -4.11 16.56
C ARG A 83 3.54 -2.69 16.39
N LEU A 84 4.38 -1.82 15.85
CA LEU A 84 4.00 -0.48 15.47
C LEU A 84 4.37 -0.25 14.01
N SER A 85 3.37 0.01 13.17
CA SER A 85 3.55 0.09 11.71
C SER A 85 2.59 1.10 11.08
N LEU A 86 3.03 1.76 9.99
CA LEU A 86 2.19 2.64 9.19
C LEU A 86 1.88 2.01 7.84
N PHE A 87 0.60 1.76 7.57
CA PHE A 87 0.13 1.24 6.29
C PHE A 87 -0.31 2.40 5.40
N THR A 88 0.39 2.61 4.30
CA THR A 88 0.03 3.60 3.29
C THR A 88 -0.45 2.93 2.01
N CYS A 89 -1.63 3.32 1.52
CA CYS A 89 -2.18 2.91 0.24
C CYS A 89 -1.84 3.95 -0.83
N TYR A 90 -1.13 3.54 -1.88
CA TYR A 90 -1.02 4.30 -3.12
C TYR A 90 -1.84 3.63 -4.20
N ASN A 91 -2.49 4.44 -5.02
CA ASN A 91 -3.39 3.96 -6.06
C ASN A 91 -3.39 4.88 -7.27
N THR A 92 -4.09 4.47 -8.33
CA THR A 92 -4.24 5.26 -9.54
C THR A 92 -5.03 6.54 -9.27
N VAL A 93 -4.75 7.58 -10.08
CA VAL A 93 -5.27 8.96 -9.87
C VAL A 93 -6.79 9.08 -9.95
N ASN A 94 -7.45 8.08 -10.55
CA ASN A 94 -8.89 7.97 -10.72
C ASN A 94 -9.57 7.13 -9.63
N SER A 95 -8.88 6.85 -8.52
CA SER A 95 -9.44 6.12 -7.39
C SER A 95 -9.06 6.80 -6.08
N LYS A 96 -9.86 6.59 -5.03
CA LYS A 96 -9.54 6.95 -3.64
C LYS A 96 -10.08 5.85 -2.74
N TRP A 97 -9.25 5.44 -1.80
CA TRP A 97 -9.60 4.43 -0.81
C TRP A 97 -9.61 5.10 0.56
N GLY A 98 -10.77 5.16 1.19
CA GLY A 98 -10.99 5.84 2.47
C GLY A 98 -11.60 7.24 2.33
N LYS A 99 -12.23 7.71 3.41
CA LYS A 99 -12.89 9.02 3.48
C LYS A 99 -12.03 10.09 4.17
N GLY A 100 -10.99 9.69 4.89
CA GLY A 100 -10.13 10.61 5.62
C GLY A 100 -9.29 11.48 4.69
N CYS A 101 -9.26 12.78 4.97
CA CYS A 101 -8.38 13.74 4.33
C CYS A 101 -7.80 14.64 5.45
N PRO A 102 -6.49 14.96 5.45
CA PRO A 102 -5.95 15.96 6.35
C PRO A 102 -6.64 17.31 6.16
N SER A 103 -6.57 18.19 7.17
CA SER A 103 -7.11 19.54 7.03
C SER A 103 -6.41 20.30 5.89
N PRO A 104 -7.08 21.28 5.25
CA PRO A 104 -6.47 22.09 4.19
C PRO A 104 -5.15 22.74 4.61
N GLU A 105 -5.03 23.18 5.87
CA GLU A 105 -3.82 23.76 6.44
C GLU A 105 -2.66 22.75 6.45
N VAL A 106 -2.91 21.52 6.91
CA VAL A 106 -1.90 20.45 6.92
C VAL A 106 -1.43 20.13 5.51
N ILE A 107 -2.34 20.11 4.53
CA ILE A 107 -1.97 19.87 3.13
C ILE A 107 -1.14 21.05 2.59
N ALA A 108 -1.54 22.29 2.85
CA ALA A 108 -0.82 23.48 2.39
C ALA A 108 0.62 23.55 2.92
N ALA A 109 0.87 23.02 4.13
CA ALA A 109 2.21 22.93 4.71
C ALA A 109 3.11 21.87 4.05
N MET A 110 2.58 20.97 3.21
CA MET A 110 3.37 19.93 2.54
C MET A 110 4.08 20.46 1.28
N PRO A 111 5.21 19.86 0.87
CA PRO A 111 5.85 20.18 -0.40
C PRO A 111 4.89 19.95 -1.60
N PRO A 112 5.00 20.72 -2.70
CA PRO A 112 4.06 20.68 -3.82
C PRO A 112 3.77 19.27 -4.35
N LYS A 113 4.79 18.42 -4.47
CA LYS A 113 4.63 17.03 -4.90
C LYS A 113 3.73 16.21 -3.98
N ARG A 114 3.84 16.39 -2.65
CA ARG A 114 3.05 15.64 -1.66
C ARG A 114 1.61 16.14 -1.61
N GLN A 115 1.37 17.42 -1.85
CA GLN A 115 0.01 17.96 -2.00
C GLN A 115 -0.79 17.25 -3.09
N THR A 116 -0.12 16.81 -4.17
CA THR A 116 -0.78 16.10 -5.28
C THR A 116 -1.43 14.77 -4.86
N LEU A 117 -1.05 14.19 -3.71
CA LEU A 117 -1.70 12.98 -3.18
C LEU A 117 -3.15 13.23 -2.71
N TYR A 118 -3.54 14.50 -2.55
CA TYR A 118 -4.85 14.93 -2.05
C TYR A 118 -5.66 15.73 -3.08
N ARG A 119 -5.35 15.55 -4.37
CA ARG A 119 -6.13 16.11 -5.48
C ARG A 119 -7.43 15.33 -5.73
N GLY A 120 -8.35 15.89 -6.51
CA GLY A 120 -9.59 15.22 -6.89
C GLY A 120 -9.37 13.88 -7.61
N VAL A 121 -10.39 13.02 -7.61
CA VAL A 121 -10.29 11.62 -8.05
C VAL A 121 -10.79 11.45 -9.49
N TRP A 122 -9.99 11.89 -10.46
CA TRP A 122 -10.35 11.82 -11.88
C TRP A 122 -9.10 11.80 -12.76
N HIS A 123 -9.24 11.39 -14.02
CA HIS A 123 -8.16 11.45 -15.01
C HIS A 123 -8.73 11.89 -16.36
N GLY A 124 -8.23 12.99 -16.92
CA GLY A 124 -8.53 13.40 -18.28
C GLY A 124 -7.78 12.54 -19.30
N MET A 125 -8.43 12.16 -20.40
CA MET A 125 -7.80 11.43 -21.51
C MET A 125 -7.00 12.32 -22.47
N SER A 126 -7.16 13.65 -22.36
CA SER A 126 -6.47 14.63 -23.22
C SER A 126 -5.96 15.81 -22.39
N GLU A 127 -5.16 16.67 -23.00
CA GLU A 127 -4.64 17.88 -22.35
C GLU A 127 -5.73 18.89 -21.96
N VAL A 128 -6.99 18.70 -22.39
CA VAL A 128 -8.16 19.48 -21.96
C VAL A 128 -9.26 18.51 -21.48
N PRO A 129 -9.70 18.55 -20.21
CA PRO A 129 -9.48 19.58 -19.19
C PRO A 129 -8.14 19.46 -18.43
N GLY A 130 -7.19 18.65 -18.92
CA GLY A 130 -5.86 18.48 -18.35
C GLY A 130 -5.67 17.11 -17.73
N ILE A 131 -4.44 16.59 -17.78
CA ILE A 131 -4.07 15.44 -16.96
C ILE A 131 -4.05 15.91 -15.51
N ASN A 132 -4.81 15.25 -14.64
CA ASN A 132 -4.90 15.53 -13.21
C ASN A 132 -3.56 15.25 -12.49
N LYS A 133 -2.59 16.14 -12.67
CA LYS A 133 -1.21 16.06 -12.16
C LYS A 133 -0.99 16.89 -10.91
N TYR A 134 -1.73 17.99 -10.75
CA TYR A 134 -1.52 18.99 -9.70
C TYR A 134 -2.73 19.10 -8.79
N ARG A 135 -2.55 19.66 -7.58
CA ARG A 135 -3.63 20.02 -6.66
C ARG A 135 -3.88 21.52 -6.75
N ASP A 136 -5.14 21.91 -6.81
CA ASP A 136 -5.60 23.29 -6.70
C ASP A 136 -6.92 23.34 -5.91
N GLU A 137 -7.49 24.52 -5.70
CA GLU A 137 -8.73 24.70 -4.92
C GLU A 137 -9.95 24.02 -5.56
N ALA A 138 -10.03 23.97 -6.89
CA ALA A 138 -11.10 23.31 -7.63
C ALA A 138 -10.90 21.80 -7.72
N ASN A 139 -9.68 21.31 -7.48
CA ASN A 139 -9.26 19.93 -7.64
C ASN A 139 -8.79 19.32 -6.31
N THR A 140 -9.72 19.21 -5.36
CA THR A 140 -9.47 18.62 -4.04
C THR A 140 -10.16 17.27 -3.87
N ALA A 141 -9.52 16.35 -3.11
CA ALA A 141 -10.16 15.10 -2.74
C ALA A 141 -11.27 15.36 -1.72
N VAL A 142 -12.54 15.16 -2.11
CA VAL A 142 -13.70 15.12 -1.20
C VAL A 142 -13.60 13.90 -0.29
#